data_AF-A0A353DDZ1-F1
#
_entry.id   AF-A0A353DDZ1-F1
#
_cell.length_a   1.000
_cell.length_b   1.000
_cell.length_c   1.000
_cell.angle_alpha   90.00
_cell.angle_beta   90.00
_cell.angle_gamma   90.00
#
_symmetry.space_group_name_H-M   'P 1'
#
loop_
_entity.id
_entity.type
_entity.pdbx_description
1 polymer ?
#
loop_
_entity_poly.entity_id
_entity_poly.type
_entity_poly.pdbx_seq_one_letter_code
_entity_poly.pdbx_strand_id
1 'polypeptide(L)'
;DFRQISGRAGRRGFDDIGYVVAQAPEYVIENVKAEEKAAAKGKKSKAQKKRPPEKGFVNWDEKTFLKLQTAPPEKLTSSFNLRHGTLLNVLSREHEDGCAELRRLIRVCHETPIKKKGLRKKAFALFKGLVEGKVLTIIPKEERTGPAKVELNVELQDDFTMNQALGLYLIETVLKLDPEDTKYVLNILSLIEAIVEDPTAVLRKQTDKIKTALMAQLKEEGMDYEDRLEALEEVEHPKPGKDFIYATYNEFVLANPWAKEAGVRPKSIVREMVEDWTSFEDYVKSYQLERSEAVLLRHLSDVYKVLVQTVPPTAKTEEVAEAEEFLSGMIRQIDSSLIDEWEKLREMENS
;
A
#
# COMPACT_ATOMS: atom_id res chain seq x y z
N ASP A 1 -17.46 -11.49 16.81
CA ASP A 1 -16.36 -11.10 17.72
C ASP A 1 -16.64 -11.36 19.19
N PHE A 2 -17.60 -10.67 19.83
CA PHE A 2 -17.87 -10.85 21.27
C PHE A 2 -18.01 -12.34 21.68
N ARG A 3 -18.87 -13.09 20.97
CA ARG A 3 -19.05 -14.54 21.18
C ARG A 3 -17.80 -15.39 20.92
N GLN A 4 -16.91 -14.95 20.03
CA GLN A 4 -15.67 -15.64 19.72
C GLN A 4 -14.64 -15.45 20.84
N ILE A 5 -14.58 -14.26 21.45
CA ILE A 5 -13.70 -13.97 22.59
C ILE A 5 -14.26 -14.66 23.84
N SER A 6 -15.53 -14.43 24.16
CA SER A 6 -16.18 -14.97 25.35
C SER A 6 -16.30 -16.50 25.30
N GLY A 7 -16.49 -17.07 24.12
CA GLY A 7 -16.56 -18.52 23.91
C GLY A 7 -15.27 -19.27 24.22
N ARG A 8 -14.14 -18.57 24.38
CA ARG A 8 -12.85 -19.15 24.79
C ARG A 8 -12.67 -19.26 26.31
N ALA A 9 -13.62 -18.75 27.10
CA ALA A 9 -13.48 -18.68 28.55
C ALA A 9 -13.53 -20.05 29.26
N GLY A 10 -14.09 -21.08 28.63
CA GLY A 10 -14.14 -22.43 29.19
C GLY A 10 -12.96 -23.29 28.73
N ARG A 11 -12.22 -23.90 29.65
CA ARG A 11 -11.17 -24.87 29.32
C ARG A 11 -11.74 -26.27 29.27
N ARG A 12 -11.76 -26.85 28.07
CA ARG A 12 -12.28 -28.21 27.84
C ARG A 12 -11.54 -29.23 28.71
N GLY A 13 -12.29 -29.95 29.54
CA GLY A 13 -11.77 -31.01 30.42
C GLY A 13 -11.30 -30.54 31.80
N PHE A 14 -11.39 -29.24 32.10
CA PHE A 14 -10.97 -28.68 33.40
C PHE A 14 -12.07 -27.85 34.08
N ASP A 15 -12.83 -27.07 33.30
CA ASP A 15 -13.85 -26.18 33.85
C ASP A 15 -15.26 -26.71 33.56
N ASP A 16 -16.13 -26.71 34.57
CA ASP A 16 -17.57 -26.98 34.41
C ASP A 16 -18.30 -25.75 33.85
N ILE A 17 -17.80 -24.54 34.12
CA ILE A 17 -18.37 -23.25 33.71
C ILE A 17 -17.24 -22.28 33.38
N GLY A 18 -17.32 -21.61 32.22
CA GLY A 18 -16.44 -20.49 31.87
C GLY A 18 -17.03 -19.16 32.32
N TYR A 19 -16.30 -18.40 33.14
CA TYR A 19 -16.72 -17.08 33.60
C TYR A 19 -16.27 -15.99 32.63
N VAL A 20 -17.18 -15.10 32.25
CA VAL A 20 -16.91 -13.94 31.40
C VAL A 20 -17.32 -12.70 32.16
N VAL A 21 -16.37 -11.80 32.41
CA VAL A 21 -16.61 -10.54 33.12
C VAL A 21 -16.51 -9.39 32.12
N ALA A 22 -17.58 -8.60 32.02
CA ALA A 22 -17.62 -7.39 31.21
C ALA A 22 -17.64 -6.18 32.14
N GLN A 23 -16.65 -5.30 32.01
CA GLN A 23 -16.54 -4.09 32.84
C GLN A 23 -17.29 -2.93 32.19
N ALA A 24 -17.99 -2.15 33.01
CA ALA A 24 -18.60 -0.89 32.57
C ALA A 24 -17.54 0.22 32.48
N PRO A 25 -17.72 1.22 31.58
CA PRO A 25 -16.83 2.38 31.55
C PRO A 25 -16.92 3.16 32.85
N GLU A 26 -15.82 3.81 33.23
CA GLU A 26 -15.72 4.59 34.46
C GLU A 26 -16.80 5.67 34.58
N TYR A 27 -17.02 6.44 33.50
CA TYR A 27 -18.04 7.49 33.47
C TYR A 27 -19.47 6.95 33.67
N VAL A 28 -19.75 5.71 33.24
CA VAL A 28 -21.07 5.07 33.44
C VAL A 28 -21.24 4.70 34.91
N ILE A 29 -20.21 4.12 35.54
CA ILE A 29 -20.21 3.76 36.96
C ILE A 29 -20.44 5.00 37.83
N GLU A 30 -19.74 6.09 37.52
CA GLU A 30 -19.86 7.35 38.26
C GLU A 30 -21.24 8.00 38.07
N ASN A 31 -21.80 7.93 36.86
CA ASN A 31 -23.14 8.42 36.58
C ASN A 31 -24.21 7.65 37.37
N VAL A 32 -24.12 6.32 37.43
CA VAL A 32 -25.04 5.49 38.23
C VAL A 32 -24.95 5.85 39.72
N LYS A 33 -23.74 5.98 40.27
CA LYS A 33 -23.53 6.40 41.66
C LYS A 33 -24.06 7.81 41.95
N ALA A 34 -23.94 8.72 41.00
CA ALA A 34 -24.46 10.08 41.14
C ALA A 34 -26.00 10.11 41.13
N GLU A 35 -26.62 9.28 40.29
CA GLU A 35 -28.08 9.12 40.22
C GLU A 35 -28.64 8.49 41.51
N GLU A 36 -28.03 7.43 42.03
CA GLU A 36 -28.43 6.81 43.30
C GLU A 36 -28.35 7.80 44.47
N LYS A 37 -27.28 8.60 44.54
CA LYS A 37 -27.11 9.66 45.55
C LYS A 37 -28.14 10.77 45.40
N ALA A 38 -28.50 11.15 44.18
CA ALA A 38 -29.53 12.17 43.93
C ALA A 38 -30.93 11.65 44.29
N ALA A 39 -31.24 10.39 43.96
CA ALA A 39 -32.50 9.73 44.32
C ALA A 39 -32.69 9.66 45.85
N ALA A 40 -31.63 9.34 46.59
CA ALA A 40 -31.65 9.33 48.05
C ALA A 40 -31.87 10.72 48.69
N LYS A 41 -31.53 11.82 48.00
CA LYS A 41 -31.71 13.21 48.45
C LYS A 41 -33.07 13.82 48.10
N GLY A 42 -33.95 13.09 47.41
CA GLY A 42 -35.33 13.50 47.09
C GLY A 42 -35.51 14.22 45.73
N LYS A 43 -36.78 14.34 45.29
CA LYS A 43 -37.22 14.70 43.93
C LYS A 43 -36.68 16.03 43.32
N LYS A 44 -36.03 16.88 44.11
CA LYS A 44 -35.45 18.15 43.64
C LYS A 44 -33.94 18.08 43.33
N SER A 45 -33.26 16.98 43.64
CA SER A 45 -31.83 16.82 43.35
C SER A 45 -31.64 16.27 41.93
N LYS A 46 -30.95 17.04 41.05
CA LYS A 46 -30.50 16.55 39.74
C LYS A 46 -29.05 16.05 39.85
N ALA A 47 -28.81 14.83 39.37
CA ALA A 47 -27.46 14.27 39.27
C ALA A 47 -26.65 15.01 38.19
N GLN A 48 -25.40 15.36 38.51
CA GLN A 48 -24.46 15.90 37.54
C GLN A 48 -23.80 14.73 36.80
N LYS A 49 -24.14 14.56 35.52
CA LYS A 49 -23.60 13.48 34.69
C LYS A 49 -22.23 13.89 34.12
N LYS A 50 -21.25 12.98 34.19
CA LYS A 50 -20.00 13.10 33.45
C LYS A 50 -20.21 12.78 31.97
N ARG A 51 -19.47 13.49 31.12
CA ARG A 51 -19.47 13.30 29.67
C ARG A 51 -18.63 12.08 29.29
N PRO A 52 -18.95 11.41 28.17
CA PRO A 52 -18.08 10.39 27.59
C PRO A 52 -16.72 10.99 27.14
N PRO A 53 -15.67 10.16 27.01
CA PRO A 53 -14.37 10.58 26.47
C PRO A 53 -14.48 11.21 25.07
N GLU A 54 -13.66 12.22 24.77
CA GLU A 54 -13.72 12.97 23.49
C GLU A 54 -12.92 12.32 22.34
N LYS A 55 -11.86 11.54 22.64
CA LYS A 55 -11.07 10.80 21.63
C LYS A 55 -11.31 9.29 21.74
N GLY A 56 -11.48 8.62 20.60
CA GLY A 56 -11.58 7.14 20.51
C GLY A 56 -12.86 6.54 21.11
N PHE A 57 -13.94 7.31 21.22
CA PHE A 57 -15.16 6.89 21.88
C PHE A 57 -15.89 5.78 21.12
N VAL A 58 -15.83 4.56 21.66
CA VAL A 58 -16.72 3.45 21.29
C VAL A 58 -17.88 3.43 22.26
N ASN A 59 -19.11 3.53 21.76
CA ASN A 59 -20.30 3.53 22.60
C ASN A 59 -20.46 2.15 23.27
N TRP A 60 -20.12 2.07 24.56
CA TRP A 60 -20.23 0.88 25.39
C TRP A 60 -21.11 1.16 26.60
N ASP A 61 -22.31 0.60 26.59
CA ASP A 61 -23.30 0.71 27.66
C ASP A 61 -24.00 -0.65 27.88
N GLU A 62 -24.85 -0.73 28.91
CA GLU A 62 -25.59 -1.95 29.24
C GLU A 62 -26.45 -2.45 28.07
N LYS A 63 -27.06 -1.53 27.31
CA LYS A 63 -27.87 -1.89 26.12
C LYS A 63 -27.03 -2.55 25.05
N THR A 64 -25.83 -2.02 24.80
CA THR A 64 -24.87 -2.58 23.83
C THR A 64 -24.40 -3.96 24.28
N PHE A 65 -24.12 -4.14 25.58
CA PHE A 65 -23.75 -5.43 26.14
C PHE A 65 -24.87 -6.49 25.98
N LEU A 66 -26.10 -6.15 26.36
CA LEU A 66 -27.27 -7.05 26.20
C LEU A 66 -27.52 -7.41 24.73
N LYS A 67 -27.34 -6.44 23.83
CA LYS A 67 -27.42 -6.67 22.39
C LYS A 67 -26.34 -7.65 21.92
N LEU A 68 -25.09 -7.51 22.36
CA LEU A 68 -24.00 -8.40 21.95
C LEU A 68 -24.16 -9.84 22.45
N GLN A 69 -24.79 -10.03 23.61
CA GLN A 69 -25.12 -11.37 24.10
C GLN A 69 -26.16 -12.07 23.22
N THR A 70 -27.22 -11.36 22.83
CA THR A 70 -28.41 -11.97 22.23
C THR A 70 -28.46 -11.86 20.69
N ALA A 71 -27.76 -10.89 20.10
CA ALA A 71 -27.80 -10.64 18.66
C ALA A 71 -27.45 -11.89 17.85
N PRO A 72 -28.17 -12.17 16.75
CA PRO A 72 -27.82 -13.28 15.88
C PRO A 72 -26.41 -13.05 15.29
N PRO A 73 -25.62 -14.11 15.06
CA PRO A 73 -24.34 -13.99 14.36
C PRO A 73 -24.54 -13.33 12.99
N GLU A 74 -23.52 -12.58 12.56
CA GLU A 74 -23.53 -11.98 11.24
C GLU A 74 -23.63 -13.05 10.15
N LYS A 75 -24.40 -12.75 9.11
CA LYS A 75 -24.54 -13.64 7.96
C LYS A 75 -23.25 -13.60 7.15
N LEU A 76 -22.85 -14.76 6.62
CA LEU A 76 -21.77 -14.81 5.64
C LEU A 76 -22.19 -14.05 4.39
N THR A 77 -21.52 -12.95 4.10
CA THR A 77 -21.68 -12.19 2.87
C THR A 77 -20.48 -12.41 1.97
N SER A 78 -20.73 -12.53 0.67
CA SER A 78 -19.64 -12.55 -0.30
C SER A 78 -18.94 -11.18 -0.35
N SER A 79 -17.61 -11.22 -0.36
CA SER A 79 -16.70 -10.09 -0.57
C SER A 79 -15.93 -10.27 -1.89
N PHE A 80 -16.51 -10.99 -2.86
CA PHE A 80 -15.83 -11.32 -4.10
C PHE A 80 -15.59 -10.06 -4.93
N ASN A 81 -14.32 -9.77 -5.21
CA ASN A 81 -13.92 -8.65 -6.05
C ASN A 81 -13.01 -9.15 -7.16
N LEU A 82 -13.21 -8.61 -8.36
CA LEU A 82 -12.37 -8.93 -9.50
C LEU A 82 -11.17 -7.98 -9.54
N ARG A 83 -9.98 -8.56 -9.40
CA ARG A 83 -8.68 -7.86 -9.45
C ARG A 83 -7.99 -8.12 -10.80
N HIS A 84 -7.07 -7.24 -11.18
CA HIS A 84 -6.28 -7.38 -12.42
C HIS A 84 -5.53 -8.72 -12.49
N GLY A 85 -4.87 -9.13 -11.39
CA GLY A 85 -4.16 -10.42 -11.34
C GLY A 85 -5.06 -11.62 -11.60
N THR A 86 -6.32 -11.60 -11.13
CA THR A 86 -7.30 -12.66 -11.45
C THR A 86 -7.65 -12.67 -12.93
N LEU A 87 -7.74 -11.50 -13.56
CA LEU A 87 -8.05 -11.37 -14.98
C LEU A 87 -6.90 -11.93 -15.82
N LEU A 88 -5.66 -11.53 -15.52
CA LEU A 88 -4.46 -12.01 -16.21
C LEU A 88 -4.29 -13.52 -16.04
N ASN A 89 -4.33 -14.04 -14.80
CA ASN A 89 -4.17 -15.47 -14.52
C ASN A 89 -5.21 -16.36 -15.20
N VAL A 90 -6.38 -15.81 -15.54
CA VAL A 90 -7.43 -16.54 -16.27
C VAL A 90 -7.27 -16.36 -17.78
N LEU A 91 -6.87 -15.18 -18.24
CA LEU A 91 -6.69 -14.87 -19.65
C LEU A 91 -5.39 -15.40 -20.26
N SER A 92 -4.35 -15.59 -19.44
CA SER A 92 -3.04 -16.14 -19.87
C SER A 92 -3.03 -17.65 -20.02
N ARG A 93 -4.15 -18.34 -19.76
CA ARG A 93 -4.22 -19.81 -19.85
C ARG A 93 -4.34 -20.24 -21.30
N GLU A 94 -3.34 -20.95 -21.79
CA GLU A 94 -3.28 -21.40 -23.20
C GLU A 94 -4.26 -22.55 -23.51
N HIS A 95 -4.61 -23.35 -22.51
CA HIS A 95 -5.41 -24.58 -22.68
C HIS A 95 -6.93 -24.35 -22.61
N GLU A 96 -7.41 -23.13 -22.37
CA GLU A 96 -8.84 -22.82 -22.32
C GLU A 96 -9.19 -21.41 -22.82
N ASP A 97 -10.48 -21.15 -23.10
CA ASP A 97 -10.96 -19.82 -23.43
C ASP A 97 -11.11 -18.98 -22.14
N GLY A 98 -10.05 -18.24 -21.77
CA GLY A 98 -10.05 -17.37 -20.60
C GLY A 98 -11.19 -16.35 -20.55
N CYS A 99 -11.67 -15.87 -21.71
CA CYS A 99 -12.84 -14.96 -21.76
C CYS A 99 -14.14 -15.68 -21.40
N ALA A 100 -14.29 -16.95 -21.76
CA ALA A 100 -15.42 -17.77 -21.33
C ALA A 100 -15.32 -18.11 -19.84
N GLU A 101 -14.12 -18.44 -19.36
CA GLU A 101 -13.91 -18.83 -17.97
C GLU A 101 -14.14 -17.67 -17.00
N LEU A 102 -13.68 -16.46 -17.35
CA LEU A 102 -13.96 -15.26 -16.57
C LEU A 102 -15.48 -14.98 -16.46
N ARG A 103 -16.23 -15.20 -17.55
CA ARG A 103 -17.69 -15.09 -17.55
C ARG A 103 -18.34 -16.17 -16.68
N ARG A 104 -17.78 -17.39 -16.64
CA ARG A 104 -18.24 -18.49 -15.79
C ARG A 104 -18.01 -18.15 -14.32
N LEU A 105 -16.81 -17.70 -13.93
CA LEU A 105 -16.45 -17.31 -12.56
C LEU A 105 -17.42 -16.26 -11.99
N ILE A 106 -17.69 -15.20 -12.75
CA ILE A 106 -18.63 -14.14 -12.31
C ILE A 106 -20.08 -14.67 -12.24
N ARG A 107 -20.43 -15.67 -13.05
CA ARG A 107 -21.77 -16.28 -13.01
C ARG A 107 -21.97 -17.11 -11.75
N VAL A 108 -20.98 -17.91 -11.36
CA VAL A 108 -21.06 -18.86 -10.25
C VAL A 108 -20.68 -18.27 -8.90
N CYS A 109 -20.16 -17.03 -8.84
CA CYS A 109 -19.82 -16.40 -7.56
C CYS A 109 -21.06 -16.18 -6.66
N HIS A 110 -20.83 -15.98 -5.36
CA HIS A 110 -21.89 -15.84 -4.36
C HIS A 110 -22.45 -14.40 -4.24
N GLU A 111 -22.16 -13.53 -5.20
CA GLU A 111 -22.65 -12.16 -5.21
C GLU A 111 -24.10 -12.05 -5.73
N THR A 112 -24.77 -10.96 -5.38
CA THR A 112 -26.13 -10.67 -5.85
C THR A 112 -26.16 -10.47 -7.38
N PRO A 113 -27.30 -10.68 -8.05
CA PRO A 113 -27.42 -10.44 -9.50
C PRO A 113 -26.99 -9.03 -9.94
N ILE A 114 -27.28 -8.02 -9.11
CA ILE A 114 -26.89 -6.62 -9.35
C ILE A 114 -25.37 -6.48 -9.31
N LYS A 115 -24.73 -7.00 -8.26
CA LYS A 115 -23.25 -6.98 -8.14
C LYS A 115 -22.58 -7.79 -9.24
N LYS A 116 -23.12 -8.95 -9.63
CA LYS A 116 -22.63 -9.75 -10.77
C LYS A 116 -22.66 -8.94 -12.07
N LYS A 117 -23.70 -8.15 -12.31
CA LYS A 117 -23.75 -7.23 -13.47
C LYS A 117 -22.65 -6.17 -13.40
N GLY A 118 -22.41 -5.60 -12.21
CA GLY A 118 -21.30 -4.68 -11.96
C GLY A 118 -19.94 -5.31 -12.22
N LEU A 119 -19.71 -6.54 -11.74
CA LEU A 119 -18.48 -7.30 -11.94
C LEU A 119 -18.23 -7.59 -13.42
N ARG A 120 -19.26 -7.91 -14.22
CA ARG A 120 -19.08 -8.08 -15.68
C ARG A 120 -18.65 -6.78 -16.37
N LYS A 121 -19.23 -5.64 -15.98
CA LYS A 121 -18.82 -4.33 -16.49
C LYS A 121 -17.37 -4.01 -16.10
N LYS A 122 -17.01 -4.24 -14.83
CA LYS A 122 -15.64 -4.08 -14.32
C LYS A 122 -14.68 -4.99 -15.10
N ALA A 123 -14.98 -6.28 -15.24
CA ALA A 123 -14.19 -7.24 -16.01
C ALA A 123 -13.92 -6.77 -17.44
N PHE A 124 -14.95 -6.28 -18.13
CA PHE A 124 -14.81 -5.81 -19.49
C PHE A 124 -13.98 -4.52 -19.58
N ALA A 125 -14.16 -3.58 -18.66
CA ALA A 125 -13.35 -2.36 -18.61
C ALA A 125 -11.86 -2.67 -18.39
N LEU A 126 -11.56 -3.59 -17.47
CA LEU A 126 -10.19 -4.06 -17.21
C LEU A 126 -9.61 -4.75 -18.45
N PHE A 127 -10.37 -5.65 -19.07
CA PHE A 127 -9.96 -6.32 -20.30
C PHE A 127 -9.64 -5.33 -21.43
N LYS A 128 -10.51 -4.32 -21.64
CA LYS A 128 -10.32 -3.29 -22.65
C LYS A 128 -9.01 -2.52 -22.42
N GLY A 129 -8.75 -2.11 -21.17
CA GLY A 129 -7.51 -1.41 -20.81
C GLY A 129 -6.25 -2.24 -21.09
N LEU A 130 -6.26 -3.54 -20.80
CA LEU A 130 -5.14 -4.43 -21.09
C LEU A 130 -4.87 -4.60 -22.59
N VAL A 131 -5.93 -4.62 -23.42
CA VAL A 131 -5.78 -4.71 -24.88
C VAL A 131 -5.29 -3.38 -25.46
N GLU A 132 -5.83 -2.26 -25.00
CA GLU A 132 -5.40 -0.92 -25.42
C GLU A 132 -3.95 -0.63 -25.02
N GLY A 133 -3.53 -1.10 -23.84
CA GLY A 133 -2.15 -1.04 -23.35
C GLY A 133 -1.20 -2.08 -23.96
N LYS A 134 -1.63 -2.87 -24.94
CA LYS A 134 -0.85 -3.94 -25.60
C LYS A 134 -0.26 -5.00 -24.64
N VAL A 135 -0.82 -5.10 -23.44
CA VAL A 135 -0.48 -6.17 -22.47
C VAL A 135 -1.10 -7.49 -22.94
N LEU A 136 -2.32 -7.42 -23.46
CA LEU A 136 -3.00 -8.53 -24.10
C LEU A 136 -3.23 -8.21 -25.58
N THR A 137 -2.96 -9.17 -26.46
CA THR A 137 -3.32 -9.07 -27.87
C THR A 137 -4.48 -10.02 -28.15
N ILE A 138 -5.49 -9.54 -28.88
CA ILE A 138 -6.58 -10.40 -29.34
C ILE A 138 -6.07 -11.20 -30.53
N ILE A 139 -6.02 -12.51 -30.39
CA ILE A 139 -5.59 -13.40 -31.47
C ILE A 139 -6.66 -13.37 -32.58
N PRO A 140 -6.32 -13.00 -33.82
CA PRO A 140 -7.21 -13.08 -34.98
C PRO A 140 -7.80 -14.48 -35.11
N LYS A 141 -9.03 -14.61 -35.63
CA LYS A 141 -9.70 -15.93 -35.65
C LYS A 141 -8.95 -16.95 -36.52
N GLU A 142 -8.28 -16.45 -37.53
CA GLU A 142 -7.54 -17.17 -38.56
C GLU A 142 -6.21 -17.72 -38.03
N GLU A 143 -5.64 -17.07 -37.01
CA GLU A 143 -4.34 -17.41 -36.41
C GLU A 143 -4.46 -18.27 -35.13
N ARG A 144 -5.68 -18.54 -34.67
CA ARG A 144 -5.91 -19.34 -33.45
C ARG A 144 -5.57 -20.81 -33.69
N THR A 145 -4.54 -21.28 -32.99
CA THR A 145 -4.14 -22.69 -32.94
C THR A 145 -4.81 -23.47 -31.81
N GLY A 146 -5.45 -22.78 -30.85
CA GLY A 146 -6.05 -23.37 -29.66
C GLY A 146 -7.33 -22.66 -29.16
N PRO A 147 -7.83 -23.02 -27.96
CA PRO A 147 -9.04 -22.43 -27.39
C PRO A 147 -8.86 -20.99 -26.89
N ALA A 148 -7.61 -20.57 -26.67
CA ALA A 148 -7.27 -19.21 -26.29
C ALA A 148 -7.71 -18.19 -27.37
N LYS A 149 -8.19 -17.04 -26.90
CA LYS A 149 -8.65 -15.94 -27.77
C LYS A 149 -7.84 -14.67 -27.63
N VAL A 150 -7.03 -14.62 -26.58
CA VAL A 150 -6.08 -13.56 -26.30
C VAL A 150 -4.76 -14.21 -25.94
N GLU A 151 -3.68 -13.51 -26.25
CA GLU A 151 -2.33 -13.88 -25.91
C GLU A 151 -1.75 -12.79 -25.02
N LEU A 152 -1.00 -13.20 -24.01
CA LEU A 152 -0.25 -12.28 -23.16
C LEU A 152 1.06 -11.95 -23.87
N ASN A 153 1.40 -10.67 -23.95
CA ASN A 153 2.68 -10.29 -24.50
C ASN A 153 3.79 -10.66 -23.50
N VAL A 154 4.58 -11.69 -23.85
CA VAL A 154 5.54 -12.39 -22.97
C VAL A 154 6.72 -11.48 -22.58
N GLU A 155 7.03 -10.44 -23.36
CA GLU A 155 8.04 -9.42 -23.01
C GLU A 155 7.73 -8.67 -21.68
N LEU A 156 6.52 -8.82 -21.13
CA LEU A 156 6.06 -8.20 -19.88
C LEU A 156 5.97 -9.18 -18.69
N GLN A 157 6.35 -10.46 -18.84
CA GLN A 157 5.89 -11.52 -17.93
C GLN A 157 6.59 -11.62 -16.58
N ASP A 158 7.89 -11.36 -16.42
CA ASP A 158 8.59 -11.98 -15.28
C ASP A 158 8.80 -11.16 -13.99
N ASP A 159 8.53 -9.84 -13.95
CA ASP A 159 8.66 -9.05 -12.68
C ASP A 159 7.41 -8.23 -12.28
N PHE A 160 6.30 -8.32 -13.03
CA PHE A 160 5.14 -7.42 -12.90
C PHE A 160 4.10 -7.79 -11.83
N THR A 161 4.42 -8.68 -10.88
CA THR A 161 3.44 -9.22 -9.93
C THR A 161 2.93 -8.26 -8.85
N MET A 162 3.26 -6.96 -8.87
CA MET A 162 2.69 -6.07 -7.84
C MET A 162 2.10 -4.72 -8.24
N ASN A 163 2.40 -4.08 -9.39
CA ASN A 163 1.69 -2.83 -9.76
C ASN A 163 1.80 -2.46 -11.26
N GLN A 164 1.19 -3.24 -12.16
CA GLN A 164 1.11 -2.91 -13.60
C GLN A 164 0.59 -1.49 -13.89
N ALA A 165 -0.34 -0.99 -13.07
CA ALA A 165 -0.85 0.37 -13.17
C ALA A 165 0.23 1.44 -12.97
N LEU A 166 1.14 1.20 -12.03
CA LEU A 166 2.16 2.17 -11.68
C LEU A 166 3.33 2.14 -12.66
N GLY A 167 3.65 0.98 -13.25
CA GLY A 167 4.62 0.89 -14.35
C GLY A 167 4.15 1.65 -15.60
N LEU A 168 2.88 1.49 -15.98
CA LEU A 168 2.29 2.26 -17.10
C LEU A 168 2.28 3.77 -16.82
N TYR A 169 1.89 4.15 -15.60
CA TYR A 169 1.97 5.54 -15.15
C TYR A 169 3.40 6.09 -15.23
N LEU A 170 4.40 5.31 -14.81
CA LEU A 170 5.81 5.72 -14.86
C LEU A 170 6.26 5.98 -16.30
N ILE A 171 6.00 5.06 -17.23
CA ILE A 171 6.37 5.22 -18.65
C ILE A 171 5.75 6.49 -19.24
N GLU A 172 4.46 6.74 -18.99
CA GLU A 172 3.78 7.93 -19.51
C GLU A 172 4.33 9.22 -18.89
N THR A 173 4.68 9.18 -17.60
CA THR A 173 5.03 10.37 -16.83
C THR A 173 6.49 10.77 -16.98
N VAL A 174 7.40 9.79 -17.14
CA VAL A 174 8.82 10.06 -17.42
C VAL A 174 8.96 10.90 -18.69
N LEU A 175 8.14 10.65 -19.72
CA LEU A 175 8.14 11.41 -20.97
C LEU A 175 7.62 12.86 -20.83
N LYS A 176 7.00 13.21 -19.69
CA LYS A 176 6.53 14.57 -19.39
C LYS A 176 7.59 15.41 -18.69
N LEU A 177 8.69 14.81 -18.24
CA LEU A 177 9.81 15.54 -17.64
C LEU A 177 10.61 16.28 -18.73
N ASP A 178 11.19 17.41 -18.36
CA ASP A 178 12.10 18.17 -19.22
C ASP A 178 13.52 17.57 -19.13
N PRO A 179 14.06 16.99 -20.22
CA PRO A 179 15.41 16.40 -20.22
C PRO A 179 16.54 17.40 -19.94
N GLU A 180 16.29 18.70 -20.13
CA GLU A 180 17.27 19.77 -19.90
C GLU A 180 17.27 20.27 -18.43
N ASP A 181 16.38 19.75 -17.58
CA ASP A 181 16.38 20.08 -16.15
C ASP A 181 17.61 19.47 -15.47
N THR A 182 18.38 20.30 -14.77
CA THR A 182 19.53 19.87 -13.94
C THR A 182 19.18 18.85 -12.86
N LYS A 183 17.89 18.70 -12.51
CA LYS A 183 17.40 17.68 -11.57
C LYS A 183 16.71 16.51 -12.27
N TYR A 184 16.84 16.37 -13.59
CA TYR A 184 16.13 15.37 -14.38
C TYR A 184 16.32 13.95 -13.85
N VAL A 185 17.57 13.52 -13.58
CA VAL A 185 17.85 12.19 -13.02
C VAL A 185 17.19 11.98 -11.65
N LEU A 186 17.23 13.00 -10.78
CA LEU A 186 16.62 12.94 -9.45
C LEU A 186 15.09 12.89 -9.54
N ASN A 187 14.49 13.58 -10.51
CA ASN A 187 13.05 13.57 -10.76
C ASN A 187 12.57 12.21 -11.29
N ILE A 188 13.37 11.54 -12.14
CA ILE A 188 13.11 10.15 -12.53
C ILE A 188 13.15 9.24 -11.30
N LEU A 189 14.18 9.34 -10.45
CA LEU A 189 14.28 8.53 -9.24
C LEU A 189 13.10 8.76 -8.29
N SER A 190 12.63 10.00 -8.14
CA SER A 190 11.41 10.29 -7.37
C SER A 190 10.15 9.65 -7.95
N LEU A 191 10.00 9.59 -9.28
CA LEU A 191 8.88 8.88 -9.91
C LEU A 191 8.97 7.38 -9.67
N ILE A 192 10.16 6.80 -9.79
CA ILE A 192 10.40 5.37 -9.54
C ILE A 192 10.10 5.02 -8.08
N GLU A 193 10.68 5.76 -7.14
CA GLU A 193 10.45 5.52 -5.72
C GLU A 193 8.98 5.64 -5.33
N ALA A 194 8.24 6.55 -5.97
CA ALA A 194 6.82 6.72 -5.73
C ALA A 194 5.97 5.50 -6.10
N ILE A 195 6.47 4.60 -6.96
CA ILE A 195 5.75 3.40 -7.39
C ILE A 195 6.22 2.11 -6.70
N VAL A 196 7.40 2.14 -6.08
CA VAL A 196 7.95 1.04 -5.28
C VAL A 196 7.31 1.01 -3.89
N GLU A 197 7.32 -0.14 -3.23
CA GLU A 197 6.77 -0.31 -1.88
C GLU A 197 7.52 0.55 -0.83
N ASP A 198 6.86 0.88 0.28
CA ASP A 198 7.49 1.69 1.35
C ASP A 198 8.40 0.83 2.24
N PRO A 199 9.71 1.10 2.31
CA PRO A 199 10.58 0.49 3.31
C PRO A 199 10.34 1.17 4.66
N THR A 200 9.24 0.78 5.31
CA THR A 200 8.70 1.46 6.50
C THR A 200 9.74 1.66 7.61
N ALA A 201 10.66 0.71 7.80
CA ALA A 201 11.74 0.83 8.79
C ALA A 201 12.72 1.98 8.48
N VAL A 202 13.05 2.18 7.19
CA VAL A 202 13.95 3.24 6.73
C VAL A 202 13.27 4.60 6.82
N LEU A 203 12.03 4.71 6.32
CA LEU A 203 11.26 5.96 6.37
C LEU A 203 11.06 6.46 7.81
N ARG A 204 10.79 5.55 8.75
CA ARG A 204 10.71 5.90 10.18
C ARG A 204 11.99 6.54 10.70
N LYS A 205 13.16 6.00 10.34
CA LYS A 205 14.44 6.57 10.75
C LYS A 205 14.73 7.94 10.12
N GLN A 206 14.32 8.15 8.87
CA GLN A 206 14.39 9.48 8.26
C GLN A 206 13.52 10.48 9.02
N THR A 207 12.26 10.11 9.27
CA THR A 207 11.34 10.94 10.05
C THR A 207 11.87 11.22 11.46
N ASP A 208 12.42 10.22 12.16
CA ASP A 208 12.99 10.38 13.50
C ASP A 208 14.18 11.38 13.51
N LYS A 209 15.04 11.33 12.50
CA LYS A 209 16.17 12.26 12.34
C LYS A 209 15.69 13.69 12.14
N ILE A 210 14.69 13.89 11.27
CA ILE A 210 14.08 15.22 11.01
C ILE A 210 13.40 15.73 12.28
N LYS A 211 12.62 14.88 12.97
CA LYS A 211 11.98 15.23 14.24
C LYS A 211 13.00 15.61 15.31
N THR A 212 14.13 14.90 15.38
CA THR A 212 15.21 15.22 16.32
C THR A 212 15.85 16.57 16.03
N ALA A 213 16.14 16.87 14.76
CA ALA A 213 16.68 18.16 14.34
C ALA A 213 15.70 19.31 14.60
N LEU A 214 14.42 19.13 14.26
CA LEU A 214 13.37 20.12 14.51
C LEU A 214 13.19 20.37 16.01
N MET A 215 13.18 19.32 16.84
CA MET A 215 13.09 19.46 18.29
C MET A 215 14.25 20.27 18.88
N ALA A 216 15.47 20.10 18.35
CA ALA A 216 16.63 20.90 18.77
C ALA A 216 16.47 22.37 18.37
N GLN A 217 16.04 22.63 17.13
CA GLN A 217 15.79 23.98 16.63
C GLN A 217 14.69 24.71 17.43
N LEU A 218 13.52 24.08 17.60
CA LEU A 218 12.40 24.68 18.35
C LEU A 218 12.73 24.90 19.83
N LYS A 219 13.69 24.12 20.36
CA LYS A 219 14.22 24.33 21.71
C LYS A 219 15.11 25.56 21.80
N GLU A 220 15.96 25.80 20.80
CA GLU A 220 16.78 27.01 20.69
C GLU A 220 15.94 28.26 20.47
N GLU A 221 14.86 28.14 19.70
CA GLU A 221 13.88 29.22 19.46
C GLU A 221 12.98 29.52 20.68
N GLY A 222 13.09 28.74 21.75
CA GLY A 222 12.39 29.00 23.01
C GLY A 222 10.88 28.70 22.99
N MET A 223 10.39 27.92 22.02
CA MET A 223 8.98 27.53 21.89
C MET A 223 8.48 26.73 23.10
N ASP A 224 7.18 26.73 23.42
CA ASP A 224 6.67 25.92 24.53
C ASP A 224 6.74 24.40 24.23
N TYR A 225 6.79 23.56 25.27
CA TYR A 225 6.88 22.12 25.11
C TYR A 225 5.63 21.51 24.43
N GLU A 226 4.43 22.03 24.71
CA GLU A 226 3.20 21.51 24.08
C GLU A 226 3.17 21.85 22.59
N ASP A 227 3.51 23.10 22.23
CA ASP A 227 3.58 23.55 20.84
C ASP A 227 4.64 22.78 20.03
N ARG A 228 5.77 22.40 20.66
CA ARG A 228 6.79 21.54 20.04
C ARG A 228 6.25 20.15 19.71
N LEU A 229 5.46 19.55 20.61
CA LEU A 229 4.89 18.22 20.37
C LEU A 229 3.91 18.24 19.20
N GLU A 230 3.08 19.28 19.10
CA GLU A 230 2.17 19.46 17.97
C GLU A 230 2.93 19.63 16.65
N ALA A 231 3.96 20.49 16.63
CA ALA A 231 4.82 20.66 15.45
C ALA A 231 5.50 19.36 14.99
N LEU A 232 5.86 18.47 15.94
CA LEU A 232 6.48 17.18 15.63
C LEU A 232 5.49 16.14 15.09
N GLU A 233 4.18 16.26 15.35
CA GLU A 233 3.19 15.32 14.80
C GLU A 233 3.03 15.48 13.28
N GLU A 234 3.16 16.72 12.77
CA GLU A 234 3.04 17.06 11.34
C GLU A 234 4.29 16.71 10.51
N VAL A 235 5.40 16.32 11.14
CA VAL A 235 6.65 15.98 10.43
C VAL A 235 6.51 14.63 9.71
N GLU A 236 6.60 14.67 8.39
CA GLU A 236 6.67 13.51 7.50
C GLU A 236 8.10 13.28 6.97
N HIS A 237 8.33 12.11 6.35
CA HIS A 237 9.54 11.86 5.55
C HIS A 237 9.58 12.75 4.30
N PRO A 238 10.77 12.99 3.70
CA PRO A 238 10.90 13.83 2.50
C PRO A 238 10.15 13.24 1.30
N LYS A 239 9.41 14.11 0.57
CA LYS A 239 8.62 13.75 -0.62
C LYS A 239 8.93 14.69 -1.80
N PRO A 240 10.14 14.66 -2.38
CA PRO A 240 10.49 15.49 -3.53
C PRO A 240 9.55 15.22 -4.71
N GLY A 241 9.14 16.28 -5.42
CA GLY A 241 8.23 16.14 -6.57
C GLY A 241 6.79 15.72 -6.23
N LYS A 242 6.40 15.68 -4.95
CA LYS A 242 5.07 15.26 -4.47
C LYS A 242 3.92 15.85 -5.28
N ASP A 243 3.95 17.16 -5.54
CA ASP A 243 2.87 17.86 -6.22
C ASP A 243 2.75 17.42 -7.68
N PHE A 244 3.88 17.32 -8.40
CA PHE A 244 3.93 16.82 -9.77
C PHE A 244 3.46 15.35 -9.84
N ILE A 245 3.95 14.51 -8.95
CA ILE A 245 3.61 13.08 -8.89
C ILE A 245 2.11 12.90 -8.63
N TYR A 246 1.54 13.60 -7.66
CA TYR A 246 0.10 13.48 -7.41
C TYR A 246 -0.75 14.09 -8.51
N ALA A 247 -0.34 15.23 -9.09
CA ALA A 247 -1.08 15.85 -10.18
C ALA A 247 -1.15 14.91 -11.39
N THR A 248 0.00 14.43 -11.87
CA THR A 248 0.08 13.53 -13.03
C THR A 248 -0.56 12.17 -12.75
N TYR A 249 -0.44 11.64 -11.53
CA TYR A 249 -1.12 10.39 -11.17
C TYR A 249 -2.65 10.57 -11.11
N ASN A 250 -3.14 11.69 -10.61
CA ASN A 250 -4.58 11.96 -10.61
C ASN A 250 -5.12 12.09 -12.04
N GLU A 251 -4.40 12.75 -12.94
CA GLU A 251 -4.73 12.79 -14.38
C GLU A 251 -4.74 11.40 -14.99
N PHE A 252 -3.71 10.59 -14.70
CA PHE A 252 -3.64 9.21 -15.14
C PHE A 252 -4.83 8.41 -14.64
N VAL A 253 -5.23 8.54 -13.38
CA VAL A 253 -6.40 7.88 -12.80
C VAL A 253 -7.72 8.36 -13.42
N LEU A 254 -7.83 9.62 -13.86
CA LEU A 254 -9.01 10.11 -14.57
C LEU A 254 -9.19 9.40 -15.91
N ALA A 255 -8.09 9.24 -16.67
CA ALA A 255 -8.08 8.48 -17.92
C ALA A 255 -8.19 6.97 -17.70
N ASN A 256 -7.63 6.48 -16.59
CA ASN A 256 -7.51 5.09 -16.21
C ASN A 256 -8.08 4.82 -14.81
N PRO A 257 -9.42 4.82 -14.62
CA PRO A 257 -10.05 4.70 -13.29
C PRO A 257 -9.67 3.43 -12.51
N TRP A 258 -9.17 2.41 -13.21
CA TRP A 258 -8.68 1.15 -12.65
C TRP A 258 -7.36 1.29 -11.88
N ALA A 259 -6.57 2.35 -12.16
CA ALA A 259 -5.30 2.60 -11.50
C ALA A 259 -5.46 3.08 -10.05
N LYS A 260 -6.65 3.58 -9.66
CA LYS A 260 -6.95 4.18 -8.35
C LYS A 260 -6.61 3.29 -7.14
N GLU A 261 -6.66 1.96 -7.29
CA GLU A 261 -6.40 1.02 -6.19
C GLU A 261 -4.89 0.90 -5.85
N ALA A 262 -3.96 1.26 -6.74
CA ALA A 262 -2.53 1.09 -6.52
C ALA A 262 -1.92 2.18 -5.61
N GLY A 263 -2.22 3.44 -5.92
CA GLY A 263 -1.76 4.64 -5.21
C GLY A 263 -0.25 4.87 -5.30
N VAL A 264 0.16 6.09 -5.70
CA VAL A 264 1.56 6.52 -5.61
C VAL A 264 1.90 6.97 -4.19
N ARG A 265 3.13 6.70 -3.75
CA ARG A 265 3.63 7.01 -2.41
C ARG A 265 4.98 7.71 -2.53
N PRO A 266 5.02 9.03 -2.80
CA PRO A 266 6.27 9.77 -2.91
C PRO A 266 7.14 9.58 -1.65
N LYS A 267 8.44 9.37 -1.88
CA LYS A 267 9.48 9.23 -0.87
C LYS A 267 10.85 9.59 -1.49
N SER A 268 11.89 9.62 -0.67
CA SER A 268 13.26 9.92 -1.11
C SER A 268 14.26 9.15 -0.28
N ILE A 269 14.80 8.06 -0.81
CA ILE A 269 15.84 7.24 -0.16
C ILE A 269 17.01 7.07 -1.12
N VAL A 270 16.78 6.38 -2.23
CA VAL A 270 17.74 6.23 -3.34
C VAL A 270 18.01 7.57 -4.01
N ARG A 271 16.98 8.42 -4.17
CA ARG A 271 17.16 9.80 -4.64
C ARG A 271 18.14 10.57 -3.76
N GLU A 272 18.00 10.51 -2.43
CA GLU A 272 18.92 11.15 -1.48
C GLU A 272 20.34 10.58 -1.63
N MET A 273 20.46 9.25 -1.74
CA MET A 273 21.75 8.59 -1.93
C MET A 273 22.46 9.01 -3.23
N VAL A 274 21.71 9.20 -4.33
CA VAL A 274 22.25 9.65 -5.62
C VAL A 274 22.54 11.16 -5.61
N GLU A 275 21.69 11.97 -4.99
CA GLU A 275 21.87 13.43 -4.86
C GLU A 275 23.16 13.75 -4.07
N ASP A 276 23.41 13.01 -2.99
CA ASP A 276 24.56 13.22 -2.10
C ASP A 276 25.75 12.27 -2.40
N TRP A 277 25.65 11.41 -3.42
CA TRP A 277 26.65 10.35 -3.70
C TRP A 277 27.03 9.51 -2.47
N THR A 278 26.05 9.21 -1.63
CA THR A 278 26.26 8.53 -0.34
C THR A 278 26.35 7.02 -0.52
N SER A 279 27.38 6.41 0.07
CA SER A 279 27.55 4.95 0.07
C SER A 279 26.48 4.25 0.93
N PHE A 280 26.23 2.96 0.67
CA PHE A 280 25.31 2.18 1.49
C PHE A 280 25.69 2.18 2.97
N GLU A 281 26.98 1.98 3.28
CA GLU A 281 27.45 1.96 4.66
C GLU A 281 27.27 3.31 5.36
N ASP A 282 27.56 4.40 4.67
CA ASP A 282 27.42 5.74 5.23
C ASP A 282 25.95 6.10 5.43
N TYR A 283 25.07 5.67 4.52
CA TYR A 283 23.63 5.83 4.67
C TYR A 283 23.13 5.04 5.90
N VAL A 284 23.57 3.78 6.04
CA VAL A 284 23.24 2.94 7.21
C VAL A 284 23.72 3.58 8.51
N LYS A 285 24.96 4.09 8.56
CA LYS A 285 25.51 4.77 9.74
C LYS A 285 24.76 6.06 10.06
N SER A 286 24.44 6.87 9.04
CA SER A 286 23.80 8.18 9.21
C SER A 286 22.36 8.09 9.73
N TYR A 287 21.65 6.99 9.44
CA TYR A 287 20.27 6.73 9.87
C TYR A 287 20.15 5.63 10.92
N GLN A 288 21.26 5.03 11.37
CA GLN A 288 21.30 3.93 12.37
C GLN A 288 20.39 2.76 11.95
N LEU A 289 20.67 2.23 10.76
CA LEU A 289 19.89 1.18 10.09
C LEU A 289 20.49 -0.23 10.24
N GLU A 290 21.36 -0.48 11.23
CA GLU A 290 22.10 -1.75 11.37
C GLU A 290 21.17 -2.97 11.52
N ARG A 291 19.94 -2.76 12.00
CA ARG A 291 18.90 -3.81 12.12
C ARG A 291 17.94 -3.86 10.93
N SER A 292 18.14 -3.04 9.91
CA SER A 292 17.25 -2.86 8.76
C SER A 292 18.02 -2.74 7.44
N GLU A 293 19.29 -3.12 7.41
CA GLU A 293 20.13 -3.13 6.20
C GLU A 293 19.49 -3.92 5.06
N ALA A 294 18.98 -5.12 5.35
CA ALA A 294 18.29 -5.94 4.35
C ALA A 294 17.02 -5.29 3.78
N VAL A 295 16.36 -4.39 4.53
CA VAL A 295 15.20 -3.64 4.05
C VAL A 295 15.65 -2.53 3.10
N LEU A 296 16.73 -1.84 3.43
CA LEU A 296 17.34 -0.83 2.57
C LEU A 296 17.86 -1.45 1.27
N LEU A 297 18.60 -2.56 1.36
CA LEU A 297 19.15 -3.26 0.20
C LEU A 297 18.05 -3.76 -0.73
N ARG A 298 16.96 -4.31 -0.17
CA ARG A 298 15.79 -4.70 -0.97
C ARG A 298 15.20 -3.50 -1.69
N HIS A 299 15.01 -2.39 -0.99
CA HIS A 299 14.45 -1.17 -1.60
C HIS A 299 15.33 -0.61 -2.73
N LEU A 300 16.66 -0.56 -2.51
CA LEU A 300 17.63 -0.18 -3.54
C LEU A 300 17.53 -1.10 -4.77
N SER A 301 17.44 -2.41 -4.52
CA SER A 301 17.30 -3.40 -5.60
C SER A 301 16.00 -3.21 -6.38
N ASP A 302 14.88 -2.95 -5.69
CA ASP A 302 13.59 -2.71 -6.33
C ASP A 302 13.62 -1.43 -7.21
N VAL A 303 14.21 -0.34 -6.71
CA VAL A 303 14.38 0.91 -7.47
C VAL A 303 15.29 0.71 -8.67
N TYR A 304 16.43 0.04 -8.48
CA TYR A 304 17.37 -0.27 -9.56
C TYR A 304 16.70 -1.10 -10.67
N LYS A 305 15.97 -2.17 -10.31
CA LYS A 305 15.25 -3.00 -11.29
C LYS A 305 14.24 -2.18 -12.10
N VAL A 306 13.43 -1.34 -11.43
CA VAL A 306 12.46 -0.48 -12.12
C VAL A 306 13.17 0.53 -13.05
N LEU A 307 14.28 1.12 -12.62
CA LEU A 307 15.10 2.02 -13.44
C LEU A 307 15.58 1.32 -14.71
N VAL A 308 16.14 0.11 -14.58
CA VAL A 308 16.70 -0.62 -15.72
C VAL A 308 15.62 -1.07 -16.69
N GLN A 309 14.50 -1.60 -16.16
CA GLN A 309 13.48 -2.31 -16.95
C GLN A 309 12.37 -1.40 -17.49
N THR A 310 11.95 -0.39 -16.73
CA THR A 310 10.72 0.37 -17.03
C THR A 310 11.01 1.73 -17.67
N VAL A 311 12.16 2.34 -17.37
CA VAL A 311 12.51 3.64 -17.96
C VAL A 311 12.93 3.44 -19.42
N PRO A 312 12.25 4.09 -20.38
CA PRO A 312 12.56 3.94 -21.80
C PRO A 312 14.01 4.37 -22.11
N PRO A 313 14.71 3.70 -23.05
CA PRO A 313 16.06 4.09 -23.45
C PRO A 313 16.16 5.55 -23.91
N THR A 314 15.10 6.08 -24.53
CA THR A 314 15.03 7.50 -24.96
C THR A 314 15.03 8.50 -23.81
N ALA A 315 14.69 8.05 -22.59
CA ALA A 315 14.68 8.87 -21.39
C ALA A 315 15.96 8.71 -20.55
N LYS A 316 16.87 7.79 -20.93
CA LYS A 316 18.15 7.57 -20.24
C LYS A 316 19.23 8.49 -20.81
N THR A 317 19.36 9.67 -20.23
CA THR A 317 20.50 10.57 -20.49
C THR A 317 21.79 10.02 -19.88
N GLU A 318 22.93 10.66 -20.15
CA GLU A 318 24.23 10.28 -19.58
C GLU A 318 24.19 10.26 -18.04
N GLU A 319 23.62 11.28 -17.42
CA GLU A 319 23.42 11.35 -15.94
C GLU A 319 22.56 10.19 -15.41
N VAL A 320 21.56 9.75 -16.17
CA VAL A 320 20.72 8.59 -15.78
C VAL A 320 21.52 7.29 -15.86
N ALA A 321 22.39 7.16 -16.87
CA ALA A 321 23.28 6.01 -16.99
C ALA A 321 24.32 5.98 -15.86
N GLU A 322 24.87 7.13 -15.45
CA GLU A 322 25.77 7.25 -14.30
C GLU A 322 25.07 6.83 -13.00
N ALA A 323 23.82 7.27 -12.78
CA ALA A 323 23.04 6.83 -11.63
C ALA A 323 22.77 5.32 -11.66
N GLU A 324 22.48 4.76 -12.85
CA GLU A 324 22.30 3.31 -13.02
C GLU A 324 23.57 2.53 -12.67
N GLU A 325 24.75 3.00 -13.10
CA GLU A 325 26.04 2.40 -12.79
C GLU A 325 26.38 2.52 -11.30
N PHE A 326 26.14 3.68 -10.70
CA PHE A 326 26.34 3.91 -9.26
C PHE A 326 25.50 2.94 -8.42
N LEU A 327 24.21 2.79 -8.75
CA LEU A 327 23.31 1.88 -8.04
C LEU A 327 23.70 0.41 -8.26
N SER A 328 24.03 0.03 -9.50
CA SER A 328 24.48 -1.33 -9.81
C SER A 328 25.76 -1.67 -9.04
N GLY A 329 26.75 -0.79 -9.07
CA GLY A 329 28.03 -0.96 -8.36
C GLY A 329 27.83 -1.11 -6.85
N MET A 330 26.95 -0.29 -6.26
CA MET A 330 26.61 -0.36 -4.84
C MET A 330 25.97 -1.70 -4.48
N ILE A 331 25.00 -2.17 -5.27
CA ILE A 331 24.33 -3.46 -5.01
C ILE A 331 25.31 -4.63 -5.17
N ARG A 332 26.14 -4.64 -6.24
CA ARG A 332 27.14 -5.69 -6.49
C ARG A 332 28.16 -5.81 -5.37
N GLN A 333 28.57 -4.69 -4.76
CA GLN A 333 29.53 -4.68 -3.67
C GLN A 333 29.00 -5.37 -2.41
N ILE A 334 27.69 -5.29 -2.16
CA ILE A 334 27.06 -5.82 -0.95
C ILE A 334 26.59 -7.25 -1.16
N ASP A 335 25.96 -7.53 -2.31
CA ASP A 335 25.43 -8.83 -2.66
C ASP A 335 25.50 -9.06 -4.18
N SER A 336 26.63 -9.63 -4.63
CA SER A 336 26.82 -9.97 -6.04
C SER A 336 25.85 -11.04 -6.55
N SER A 337 25.29 -11.87 -5.66
CA SER A 337 24.41 -12.97 -6.05
C SER A 337 23.04 -12.49 -6.55
N LEU A 338 22.51 -11.40 -5.98
CA LEU A 338 21.21 -10.83 -6.36
C LEU A 338 21.19 -10.28 -7.79
N ILE A 339 22.28 -9.64 -8.23
CA ILE A 339 22.39 -9.12 -9.60
C ILE A 339 22.74 -10.24 -10.57
N ASP A 340 23.66 -11.14 -10.22
CA ASP A 340 24.08 -12.22 -11.11
C ASP A 340 22.94 -13.23 -11.38
N GLU A 341 22.08 -13.52 -10.40
CA GLU A 341 20.88 -14.33 -10.62
C GLU A 341 19.87 -13.62 -11.53
N TRP A 342 19.70 -12.31 -11.35
CA TRP A 342 18.78 -11.50 -12.15
C TRP A 342 19.26 -11.31 -13.59
N GLU A 343 20.55 -11.05 -13.80
CA GLU A 343 21.15 -10.94 -15.14
C GLU A 343 21.10 -12.28 -15.89
N LYS A 344 21.35 -13.40 -15.20
CA LYS A 344 21.22 -14.74 -15.79
C LYS A 344 19.80 -15.07 -16.20
N LEU A 345 18.79 -14.72 -15.40
CA LEU A 345 17.39 -14.89 -15.77
C LEU A 345 17.05 -14.08 -17.02
N ARG A 346 17.50 -12.81 -17.08
CA ARG A 346 17.33 -11.95 -18.23
C ARG A 346 18.04 -12.45 -19.50
N GLU A 347 19.25 -13.00 -19.38
CA GLU A 347 19.99 -13.56 -20.52
C GLU A 347 19.36 -14.86 -21.03
N MET A 348 18.83 -15.71 -20.13
CA MET A 348 18.10 -16.93 -20.49
C MET A 348 16.74 -16.66 -21.15
N GLU A 349 16.11 -15.53 -20.84
CA GLU A 349 14.84 -15.08 -21.45
C GLU A 349 15.02 -14.45 -22.83
N ASN A 350 16.21 -13.91 -23.14
CA ASN A 350 16.54 -13.31 -24.43
C ASN A 350 17.13 -14.31 -25.45
N SER A 351 17.42 -15.56 -25.05
CA SER A 351 17.90 -16.65 -25.92
C SER A 351 16.80 -17.66 -26.20
#